data_AF-A0AAN0IK87-F1
#
_entry.id   AF-A0AAN0IK87-F1
#
_cell.length_a   1.000
_cell.length_b   1.000
_cell.length_c   1.000
_cell.angle_alpha   90.00
_cell.angle_beta   90.00
_cell.angle_gamma   90.00
#
_symmetry.space_group_name_H-M   'P 1'
#
loop_
_entity.id
_entity.type
_entity.pdbx_description
1 polymer ?
#
loop_
_entity_poly.entity_id
_entity_poly.type
_entity_poly.pdbx_seq_one_letter_code
_entity_poly.pdbx_strand_id
1 'polypeptide(L)'
;FSSNQLLARVDNYLLSLLATLILPSSIQVNGLTNIFWGWGREDDELYLRIKEAGLQLHRPAGITTGNKTFRHNHDRKVRPRDMKSYGTQWRLSRRRDRESGLHTLKFEVLSIHNMSINGAPFKLANLELHCDYQKTPFCDHPS
;
A
#
# COMPACT_ATOMS: atom_id res chain seq x y z
N PHE A 1 34.67 -17.01 -6.74
CA PHE A 1 33.99 -15.70 -6.74
C PHE A 1 33.07 -15.61 -7.95
N SER A 2 31.77 -15.84 -7.80
CA SER A 2 30.76 -15.33 -8.75
C SER A 2 29.39 -15.37 -8.09
N SER A 3 28.64 -14.29 -8.29
CA SER A 3 27.52 -13.83 -7.49
C SER A 3 26.32 -14.78 -7.46
N ASN A 4 26.02 -15.31 -6.27
CA ASN A 4 24.65 -15.63 -5.88
C ASN A 4 23.92 -14.32 -5.56
N GLN A 5 23.39 -13.65 -6.59
CA GLN A 5 22.28 -12.72 -6.40
C GLN A 5 21.05 -13.36 -7.00
N LEU A 6 20.12 -13.68 -6.09
CA LEU A 6 18.80 -14.22 -6.37
C LEU A 6 18.17 -13.51 -7.57
N LEU A 7 18.00 -14.27 -8.66
CA LEU A 7 16.90 -14.07 -9.60
C LEU A 7 15.62 -14.17 -8.79
N ALA A 8 15.14 -13.04 -8.27
CA ALA A 8 13.75 -12.91 -7.85
C ALA A 8 12.93 -13.15 -9.11
N ARG A 9 12.38 -14.37 -9.21
CA ARG A 9 11.38 -14.77 -10.20
C ARG A 9 10.39 -13.63 -10.39
N VAL A 10 10.11 -13.30 -11.65
CA VAL A 10 9.08 -12.35 -12.09
C VAL A 10 7.66 -12.87 -11.79
N ASP A 11 7.54 -14.02 -11.12
CA ASP A 11 6.30 -14.59 -10.63
C ASP A 11 6.10 -14.22 -9.16
N ASN A 12 5.06 -13.39 -8.93
CA ASN A 12 4.42 -13.01 -7.66
C ASN A 12 4.79 -11.60 -7.12
N TYR A 13 3.76 -10.88 -6.66
CA TYR A 13 3.82 -9.71 -5.76
C TYR A 13 4.08 -8.31 -6.34
N LEU A 14 3.39 -7.90 -7.40
CA LEU A 14 3.25 -6.46 -7.69
C LEU A 14 1.78 -6.14 -7.98
N LEU A 15 1.08 -5.74 -6.91
CA LEU A 15 -0.18 -4.99 -6.94
C LEU A 15 0.06 -3.49 -6.68
N SER A 16 1.32 -3.03 -6.78
CA SER A 16 1.73 -1.70 -6.33
C SER A 16 1.72 -0.59 -7.39
N LEU A 17 1.72 0.63 -6.85
CA LEU A 17 1.73 1.97 -7.45
C LEU A 17 0.51 2.37 -8.29
N LEU A 18 0.06 1.51 -9.20
CA LEU A 18 -1.10 1.77 -10.06
C LEU A 18 -1.97 0.52 -10.11
N ALA A 19 -2.87 0.43 -9.14
CA ALA A 19 -3.95 -0.54 -9.12
C ALA A 19 -5.28 0.20 -9.18
N THR A 20 -6.23 -0.33 -9.95
CA THR A 20 -7.60 0.16 -9.94
C THR A 20 -8.49 -0.98 -9.49
N LEU A 21 -9.19 -0.74 -8.39
CA LEU A 21 -10.23 -1.64 -7.90
C LEU A 21 -11.56 -0.90 -8.04
N ILE A 22 -12.49 -1.46 -8.79
CA ILE A 22 -13.81 -0.88 -8.97
C ILE A 22 -14.53 -0.93 -7.60
N LEU A 23 -15.35 0.07 -7.30
CA LEU A 23 -16.03 0.23 -6.00
C LEU A 23 -16.68 -1.07 -5.46
N PRO A 24 -17.41 -1.88 -6.25
CA PRO A 24 -18.00 -3.13 -5.74
C PRO A 24 -16.94 -4.13 -5.25
N SER A 25 -15.86 -4.29 -6.00
CA SER A 25 -14.75 -5.17 -5.64
C SER A 25 -14.00 -4.67 -4.40
N SER A 26 -13.85 -3.34 -4.25
CA SER A 26 -13.25 -2.71 -3.07
C SER A 26 -14.05 -2.99 -1.80
N ILE A 27 -15.38 -2.84 -1.88
CA ILE A 27 -16.29 -3.15 -0.77
C ILE A 27 -16.22 -4.65 -0.45
N GLN A 28 -16.20 -5.52 -1.46
CA GLN A 28 -16.16 -6.98 -1.28
C GLN A 28 -14.90 -7.45 -0.53
N VAL A 29 -13.75 -6.83 -0.77
CA VAL A 29 -12.50 -7.17 -0.06
C VAL A 29 -12.29 -6.37 1.22
N ASN A 30 -13.25 -5.54 1.62
CA ASN A 30 -13.11 -4.62 2.75
C ASN A 30 -11.87 -3.69 2.63
N GLY A 31 -11.58 -3.22 1.41
CA GLY A 31 -10.43 -2.38 1.13
C GLY A 31 -9.08 -2.93 1.62
N LEU A 32 -8.14 -2.01 1.84
CA LEU A 32 -6.83 -2.29 2.45
C LEU A 32 -6.96 -2.52 3.95
N THR A 33 -6.01 -3.23 4.54
CA THR A 33 -5.84 -3.30 6.00
C THR A 33 -5.37 -1.97 6.61
N ASN A 34 -5.66 -1.77 7.90
CA ASN A 34 -5.28 -0.60 8.69
C ASN A 34 -4.05 -0.86 9.58
N ILE A 35 -3.41 -2.04 9.51
CA ILE A 35 -2.31 -2.41 10.44
C ILE A 35 -0.91 -2.05 9.93
N PHE A 36 -0.77 -1.62 8.68
CA PHE A 36 0.54 -1.25 8.12
C PHE A 36 0.83 0.23 8.35
N TRP A 37 1.87 0.48 9.13
CA TRP A 37 2.49 1.78 9.35
C TRP A 37 3.94 1.70 8.88
N GLY A 38 4.43 2.72 8.16
CA GLY A 38 5.72 2.66 7.46
C GLY A 38 5.63 1.98 6.09
N TRP A 39 6.77 1.57 5.52
CA TRP A 39 6.84 1.06 4.15
C TRP A 39 6.64 -0.46 4.05
N GLY A 40 5.66 -0.85 3.24
CA GLY A 40 5.57 -2.13 2.56
C GLY A 40 4.58 -3.15 3.14
N ARG A 41 4.20 -4.09 2.26
CA ARG A 41 3.40 -5.31 2.50
C ARG A 41 1.89 -5.11 2.59
N GLU A 42 1.40 -3.87 2.52
CA GLU A 42 -0.02 -3.57 2.42
C GLU A 42 -0.63 -4.08 1.12
N ASP A 43 0.12 -4.00 0.03
CA ASP A 43 -0.21 -4.50 -1.29
C ASP A 43 -0.21 -6.03 -1.37
N ASP A 44 0.75 -6.68 -0.71
CA ASP A 44 0.77 -8.14 -0.54
C ASP A 44 -0.45 -8.64 0.24
N GLU A 45 -0.85 -7.92 1.29
CA GLU A 45 -2.02 -8.24 2.10
C GLU A 45 -3.31 -8.10 1.28
N LEU A 46 -3.43 -7.02 0.51
CA LEU A 46 -4.56 -6.79 -0.40
C LEU A 46 -4.64 -7.86 -1.49
N TYR A 47 -3.50 -8.28 -2.06
CA TYR A 47 -3.47 -9.37 -3.04
C TYR A 47 -4.13 -10.63 -2.49
N LEU A 48 -3.81 -10.98 -1.24
CA LEU A 48 -4.38 -12.16 -0.60
C LEU A 48 -5.89 -11.98 -0.38
N ARG A 49 -6.38 -10.78 -0.03
CA ARG A 49 -7.83 -10.50 0.05
C ARG A 49 -8.54 -10.70 -1.29
N ILE A 50 -7.96 -10.17 -2.37
CA ILE A 50 -8.49 -10.31 -3.74
C ILE A 50 -8.58 -11.81 -4.11
N LYS A 51 -7.52 -12.58 -3.82
CA LYS A 51 -7.49 -14.02 -4.07
C LYS A 51 -8.52 -14.78 -3.22
N GLU A 52 -8.65 -14.46 -1.94
CA GLU A 52 -9.63 -15.06 -1.02
C GLU A 52 -11.08 -14.74 -1.45
N ALA A 53 -11.33 -13.56 -2.01
CA ALA A 53 -12.64 -13.16 -2.53
C ALA A 53 -12.97 -13.77 -3.92
N GLY A 54 -12.08 -14.56 -4.51
CA GLY A 54 -12.27 -15.16 -5.83
C GLY A 54 -12.24 -14.14 -6.98
N LEU A 55 -11.70 -12.94 -6.72
CA LEU A 55 -11.63 -11.88 -7.72
C LEU A 55 -10.46 -12.11 -8.69
N GLN A 56 -10.69 -11.76 -9.96
CA GLN A 56 -9.67 -11.86 -11.00
C GLN A 56 -8.79 -10.61 -11.01
N LEU A 57 -7.48 -10.82 -11.11
CA LEU A 57 -6.50 -9.77 -11.28
C LEU A 57 -6.13 -9.68 -12.76
N HIS A 58 -6.39 -8.52 -13.37
CA HIS A 58 -6.03 -8.25 -14.76
C HIS A 58 -4.76 -7.40 -14.83
N ARG A 59 -3.89 -7.72 -15.80
CA ARG A 59 -2.73 -6.92 -16.14
C ARG A 59 -2.82 -6.51 -17.61
N PRO A 60 -2.42 -5.28 -17.97
CA PRO A 60 -2.36 -4.89 -19.37
C PRO A 60 -1.47 -5.86 -20.16
N ALA A 61 -2.01 -6.38 -21.27
CA ALA A 61 -1.27 -7.23 -22.20
C ALA A 61 -0.70 -6.39 -23.35
N GLY A 62 0.35 -6.89 -24.01
CA GLY A 62 0.93 -6.25 -25.20
C GLY A 62 1.82 -5.04 -24.94
N ILE A 63 2.20 -4.76 -23.68
CA ILE A 63 3.17 -3.72 -23.36
C ILE A 63 4.59 -4.22 -23.66
N THR A 64 5.31 -3.52 -24.54
CA THR A 64 6.67 -3.89 -24.98
C THR A 64 7.77 -2.98 -24.43
N THR A 65 7.40 -1.91 -23.72
CA THR A 65 8.32 -0.87 -23.23
C THR A 65 9.18 -1.29 -22.03
N GLY A 66 8.91 -2.47 -21.43
CA GLY A 66 9.70 -3.03 -20.34
C GLY A 66 9.80 -2.08 -19.14
N ASN A 67 11.04 -1.84 -18.66
CA ASN A 67 11.31 -0.94 -17.53
C ASN A 67 11.14 0.56 -17.86
N LYS A 68 10.89 0.92 -19.12
CA LYS A 68 10.65 2.31 -19.55
C LYS A 68 9.18 2.68 -19.61
N THR A 69 8.29 1.75 -19.24
CA THR A 69 6.83 1.97 -19.22
C THR A 69 6.43 3.12 -18.30
N PHE A 70 7.13 3.29 -17.17
CA PHE A 70 6.84 4.34 -16.20
C PHE A 70 8.08 5.14 -15.84
N ARG A 71 7.91 6.46 -15.72
CA ARG A 71 8.92 7.34 -15.14
C ARG A 71 8.76 7.37 -13.62
N HIS A 72 9.67 6.69 -12.91
CA HIS A 72 9.65 6.64 -11.44
C HIS A 72 10.59 7.71 -10.84
N ASN A 73 10.03 8.89 -10.57
CA ASN A 73 10.76 10.01 -9.95
C ASN A 73 10.86 9.85 -8.43
N HIS A 74 11.74 8.95 -7.98
CA HIS A 74 11.95 8.63 -6.57
C HIS A 74 13.43 8.39 -6.27
N ASP A 75 14.14 9.46 -5.90
CA ASP A 75 15.51 9.35 -5.39
C ASP A 75 15.48 8.84 -3.94
N ARG A 76 16.21 7.75 -3.67
CA ARG A 76 16.20 7.09 -2.35
C ARG A 76 16.86 7.93 -1.24
N LYS A 77 17.78 8.83 -1.57
CA LYS A 77 18.44 9.71 -0.59
C LYS A 77 17.55 10.90 -0.25
N VAL A 78 16.84 11.44 -1.25
CA VAL A 78 15.89 12.56 -1.05
C VAL A 78 14.58 12.08 -0.44
N ARG A 79 14.11 10.89 -0.83
CA ARG A 79 12.86 10.27 -0.36
C ARG A 79 13.20 8.87 0.20
N PRO A 80 13.79 8.79 1.39
CA PRO A 80 14.07 7.51 2.02
C PRO A 80 12.74 6.81 2.36
N ARG A 81 12.74 5.48 2.25
CA ARG A 81 11.62 4.66 2.70
C ARG A 81 11.77 4.37 4.19
N ASP A 82 10.69 4.49 4.94
CA ASP A 82 10.64 4.04 6.32
C ASP A 82 10.52 2.51 6.37
N MET A 83 11.67 1.83 6.31
CA MET A 83 11.76 0.36 6.31
C MET A 83 11.89 -0.23 7.72
N LYS A 84 11.94 0.62 8.76
CA LYS A 84 12.26 0.16 10.11
C LYS A 84 11.04 -0.54 10.70
N SER A 85 11.28 -1.68 11.33
CA SER A 85 10.23 -2.44 12.01
C SER A 85 10.42 -2.41 13.51
N TYR A 86 9.33 -2.20 14.24
CA TYR A 86 9.35 -2.02 15.69
C TYR A 86 8.54 -3.11 16.40
N GLY A 87 9.13 -3.67 17.47
CA GLY A 87 8.46 -4.65 18.33
C GLY A 87 7.82 -5.81 17.57
N THR A 88 6.50 -5.93 17.65
CA THR A 88 5.71 -7.02 17.06
C THR A 88 5.32 -6.80 15.60
N GLN A 89 5.61 -5.62 15.01
CA GLN A 89 5.21 -5.23 13.65
C GLN A 89 5.62 -6.26 12.59
N TRP A 90 6.85 -6.77 12.66
CA TRP A 90 7.34 -7.78 11.71
C TRP A 90 6.52 -9.06 11.75
N ARG A 91 6.09 -9.51 12.94
CA ARG A 91 5.28 -10.71 13.10
C ARG A 91 3.85 -10.48 12.65
N LEU A 92 3.27 -9.33 13.00
CA LEU A 92 1.90 -8.96 12.66
C LEU A 92 1.71 -8.77 11.16
N SER A 93 2.63 -8.05 10.51
CA SER A 93 2.62 -7.85 9.07
C SER A 93 2.58 -9.17 8.29
N ARG A 94 3.14 -10.27 8.82
CA ARG A 94 3.20 -11.60 8.17
C ARG A 94 1.92 -12.42 8.31
N ARG A 95 0.94 -11.94 9.07
CA ARG A 95 -0.33 -12.61 9.28
C ARG A 95 -1.38 -12.01 8.35
N ARG A 96 -2.35 -12.83 7.96
CA ARG A 96 -3.55 -12.35 7.28
C ARG A 96 -4.34 -11.49 8.27
N ASP A 97 -4.59 -10.24 7.91
CA ASP A 97 -5.50 -9.39 8.66
C ASP A 97 -6.92 -9.55 8.12
N ARG A 98 -7.79 -10.11 8.96
CA ARG A 98 -9.22 -10.31 8.67
C ARG A 98 -10.11 -9.43 9.55
N GLU A 99 -9.51 -8.64 10.43
CA GLU A 99 -10.23 -7.82 11.42
C GLU A 99 -10.33 -6.37 10.95
N SER A 100 -9.27 -5.82 10.36
CA SER A 100 -9.25 -4.42 9.97
C SER A 100 -9.50 -4.20 8.47
N GLY A 101 -9.96 -3.00 8.12
CA GLY A 101 -9.99 -2.52 6.74
C GLY A 101 -10.91 -1.32 6.56
N LEU A 102 -11.53 -1.18 5.39
CA LEU A 102 -12.35 -0.02 5.04
C LEU A 102 -13.44 0.28 6.09
N HIS A 103 -14.17 -0.73 6.56
CA HIS A 103 -15.26 -0.52 7.52
C HIS A 103 -14.80 -0.24 8.97
N THR A 104 -13.52 -0.48 9.30
CA THR A 104 -12.96 -0.22 10.64
C THR A 104 -11.94 0.90 10.66
N LEU A 105 -11.66 1.54 9.51
CA LEU A 105 -10.72 2.64 9.42
C LEU A 105 -11.23 3.81 10.27
N LYS A 106 -10.40 4.28 11.19
CA LYS A 106 -10.69 5.43 12.06
C LYS A 106 -9.83 6.60 11.63
N PHE A 107 -10.48 7.68 11.22
CA PHE A 107 -9.82 8.89 10.78
C PHE A 107 -10.75 10.09 10.90
N GLU A 108 -10.16 11.27 10.95
CA GLU A 108 -10.85 12.55 10.87
C GLU A 108 -10.42 13.32 9.62
N VAL A 109 -11.37 13.98 8.97
CA VAL A 109 -11.08 14.89 7.86
C VAL A 109 -10.89 16.28 8.45
N LEU A 110 -9.63 16.71 8.55
CA LEU A 110 -9.28 18.01 9.12
C LEU A 110 -9.66 19.16 8.16
N SER A 111 -9.44 18.97 6.86
CA SER A 111 -9.79 19.95 5.83
C SER A 111 -9.77 19.36 4.43
N ILE A 112 -10.51 19.99 3.52
CA ILE A 112 -10.50 19.70 2.08
C ILE A 112 -10.29 21.01 1.32
N HIS A 113 -9.22 21.09 0.54
CA HIS A 113 -8.89 22.24 -0.30
C HIS A 113 -9.06 21.91 -1.78
N ASN A 114 -9.81 22.75 -2.51
CA ASN A 114 -9.83 22.70 -3.97
C ASN A 114 -8.64 23.49 -4.49
N MET A 115 -7.74 22.85 -5.23
CA MET A 115 -6.51 23.46 -5.73
C MET A 115 -6.30 23.14 -7.22
N SER A 116 -5.35 23.81 -7.85
CA SER A 116 -5.00 23.55 -9.25
C SER A 116 -3.52 23.77 -9.52
N ILE A 117 -2.91 22.93 -10.36
CA ILE A 117 -1.54 23.13 -10.88
C ILE A 117 -1.64 23.21 -12.39
N ASN A 118 -1.16 24.30 -12.99
CA ASN A 118 -1.24 24.56 -14.44
C ASN A 118 -2.65 24.38 -15.01
N GLY A 119 -3.68 24.80 -14.26
CA GLY A 119 -5.09 24.68 -14.65
C GLY A 119 -5.71 23.30 -14.44
N ALA A 120 -4.95 22.27 -14.05
CA ALA A 120 -5.51 20.96 -13.72
C ALA A 120 -6.03 20.96 -12.26
N PRO A 121 -7.35 20.78 -12.04
CA PRO A 121 -7.95 20.84 -10.70
C PRO A 121 -7.73 19.54 -9.92
N PHE A 122 -7.57 19.64 -8.60
CA PHE A 122 -7.53 18.51 -7.67
C PHE A 122 -8.02 18.92 -6.28
N LYS A 123 -8.32 17.92 -5.44
CA LYS A 123 -8.65 18.12 -4.03
C LYS A 123 -7.51 17.63 -3.15
N LEU A 124 -7.05 18.47 -2.23
CA LEU A 124 -6.16 18.06 -1.14
C LEU A 124 -7.01 17.84 0.11
N ALA A 125 -7.05 16.60 0.59
CA ALA A 125 -7.67 16.25 1.86
C ALA A 125 -6.58 16.06 2.91
N ASN A 126 -6.65 16.83 4.00
CA ASN A 126 -5.82 16.62 5.17
C ASN A 126 -6.57 15.69 6.12
N LEU A 127 -5.96 14.55 6.43
CA LEU A 127 -6.56 13.49 7.23
C LEU A 127 -5.72 13.27 8.49
N GLU A 128 -6.40 13.09 9.62
CA GLU A 128 -5.80 12.57 10.85
C GLU A 128 -6.16 11.10 10.98
N LEU A 129 -5.17 10.22 10.96
CA LEU A 129 -5.38 8.77 11.10
C LEU A 129 -5.28 8.39 12.58
N HIS A 130 -6.29 7.68 13.10
CA HIS A 130 -6.28 7.29 14.50
C HIS A 130 -5.51 5.99 14.67
N CYS A 131 -4.51 6.01 15.56
CA CYS A 131 -3.82 4.81 15.96
C CYS A 131 -4.41 4.20 17.24
N ASP A 132 -4.69 2.90 17.20
CA ASP A 132 -4.93 2.10 18.40
C ASP A 132 -3.60 1.53 18.90
N TYR A 133 -2.97 2.19 19.87
CA TYR A 133 -1.67 1.78 20.41
C TYR A 133 -1.68 0.40 21.07
N GLN A 134 -2.85 -0.16 21.43
CA GLN A 134 -2.92 -1.53 21.93
C GLN A 134 -2.79 -2.57 20.80
N LYS A 135 -3.21 -2.22 19.59
CA LYS A 135 -3.16 -3.11 18.41
C LYS A 135 -1.92 -2.88 17.55
N THR A 136 -1.60 -1.61 17.30
CA THR A 136 -0.51 -1.19 16.41
C THR A 136 0.39 -0.18 17.11
N PRO A 137 1.10 -0.56 18.20
CA PRO A 137 1.95 0.37 18.96
C PRO A 137 3.11 0.98 18.15
N PHE A 138 3.40 0.44 16.98
CA PHE A 138 4.42 0.87 16.02
C PHE A 138 3.89 1.87 14.97
N CYS A 139 2.68 2.38 15.15
CA CYS A 139 2.10 3.45 14.32
C CYS A 139 2.80 4.80 14.52
N ASP A 140 3.43 4.95 15.67
CA ASP A 140 4.31 6.04 16.01
C ASP A 140 5.70 5.46 16.17
N HIS A 141 6.72 6.25 15.85
CA HIS A 141 8.07 5.85 16.16
C HIS A 141 8.22 5.89 17.68
N PRO A 142 8.49 4.77 18.37
CA PRO A 142 8.84 4.86 19.78
C PRO A 142 10.08 5.77 19.88
N SER A 143 9.90 6.89 20.58
CA SER A 143 10.98 7.79 21.02
C SER A 143 12.01 7.04 21.83
#